data_AF-A0A3B8WBI4-F1
#
_entry.id   AF-A0A3B8WBI4-F1
#
_cell.length_a   1.000
_cell.length_b   1.000
_cell.length_c   1.000
_cell.angle_alpha   90.00
_cell.angle_beta   90.00
_cell.angle_gamma   90.00
#
_symmetry.space_group_name_H-M   'P 1'
#
loop_
_entity.id
_entity.type
_entity.pdbx_description
1 polymer ?
#
loop_
_entity_poly.entity_id
_entity_poly.type
_entity_poly.pdbx_seq_one_letter_code
_entity_poly.pdbx_strand_id
1 'polypeptide(L)'
;TPMQMKMFLTRMGPDSKMIVTGDTSQIDLPPNQKSGLKEAVRILYNTKDIGFVELNERDVVRHRLVRDIIDAYSRAYTNERK
;
A
#
# COMPACT_ATOMS: atom_id res chain seq x y z
N THR A 1 -3.79 -6.62 11.07
CA THR A 1 -4.53 -7.87 10.75
C THR A 1 -5.89 -7.54 10.13
N PRO A 2 -6.59 -8.51 9.50
CA PRO A 2 -7.93 -8.29 8.95
C PRO A 2 -8.95 -7.84 9.99
N MET A 3 -8.90 -8.45 11.18
CA MET A 3 -9.78 -8.09 12.29
C MET A 3 -9.57 -6.63 12.74
N GLN A 4 -8.32 -6.17 12.84
CA GLN A 4 -8.02 -4.77 13.16
C GLN A 4 -8.57 -3.82 12.10
N MET A 5 -8.42 -4.16 10.81
CA MET A 5 -8.95 -3.33 9.71
C MET A 5 -10.48 -3.25 9.79
N LYS A 6 -11.17 -4.38 9.99
CA LYS A 6 -12.62 -4.39 10.20
C LYS A 6 -13.03 -3.49 11.36
N MET A 7 -12.39 -3.66 12.53
CA MET A 7 -12.69 -2.84 13.71
C MET A 7 -12.47 -1.35 13.49
N PHE A 8 -11.48 -0.97 12.68
CA PHE A 8 -11.20 0.42 12.34
C PHE A 8 -12.26 0.99 11.40
N LEU A 9 -12.54 0.31 10.28
CA LEU A 9 -13.48 0.79 9.26
C LEU A 9 -14.92 0.93 9.81
N THR A 10 -15.33 0.05 10.72
CA THR A 10 -16.67 0.12 11.33
C THR A 10 -16.82 1.20 12.40
N ARG A 11 -15.78 1.97 12.72
CA ARG A 11 -15.87 3.11 13.64
C ARG A 11 -16.18 4.43 12.95
N MET A 12 -16.39 4.42 11.63
CA MET A 12 -16.79 5.61 10.88
C MET A 12 -18.14 6.14 11.36
N GLY A 13 -18.18 7.42 11.76
CA GLY A 13 -19.38 8.09 12.24
C GLY A 13 -20.16 8.81 11.15
N PRO A 14 -21.36 9.34 11.46
CA PRO A 14 -22.10 10.24 10.56
C PRO A 14 -21.23 11.43 10.13
N ASP A 15 -21.43 11.91 8.90
CA ASP A 15 -20.74 13.07 8.30
C ASP A 15 -19.18 13.00 8.33
N SER A 16 -18.61 11.81 8.47
CA SER A 16 -17.17 11.61 8.46
C SER A 16 -16.66 11.10 7.10
N LYS A 17 -15.38 11.35 6.82
CA LYS A 17 -14.65 10.79 5.68
C LYS A 17 -13.41 10.07 6.21
N MET A 18 -13.08 8.94 5.61
CA MET A 18 -11.92 8.15 5.98
C MET A 18 -11.05 7.88 4.76
N ILE A 19 -9.75 8.10 4.91
CA ILE A 19 -8.75 7.73 3.90
C ILE A 19 -7.78 6.76 4.57
N VAL A 20 -7.63 5.59 3.97
CA VAL A 20 -6.67 4.56 4.41
C VAL A 20 -5.57 4.47 3.37
N THR A 21 -4.35 4.72 3.79
CA THR A 21 -3.16 4.63 2.94
C THR A 21 -2.31 3.44 3.33
N GLY A 22 -1.65 2.80 2.37
CA GLY A 22 -0.63 1.80 2.65
C GLY A 22 -0.01 1.25 1.38
N ASP A 23 1.13 0.57 1.55
CA ASP A 23 1.86 -0.10 0.47
C ASP A 23 1.62 -1.61 0.56
N THR A 24 1.05 -2.19 -0.49
CA THR A 24 0.74 -3.62 -0.53
C THR A 24 1.98 -4.51 -0.77
N SER A 25 3.10 -3.92 -1.18
CA SER A 25 4.39 -4.60 -1.37
C SER A 25 5.18 -4.74 -0.06
N GLN A 26 4.95 -3.85 0.91
CA GLN A 26 5.64 -3.82 2.20
C GLN A 26 4.79 -4.48 3.30
N ILE A 27 4.80 -5.80 3.33
CA ILE A 27 4.07 -6.58 4.34
C ILE A 27 5.04 -7.15 5.37
N ASP A 28 5.23 -6.40 6.45
CA ASP A 28 6.04 -6.80 7.60
C ASP A 28 5.20 -7.53 8.65
N LEU A 29 4.55 -8.62 8.23
CA LEU A 29 3.72 -9.44 9.12
C LEU A 29 4.41 -10.76 9.45
N PRO A 30 4.15 -11.34 10.64
CA PRO A 30 4.60 -12.69 10.96
C PRO A 30 4.16 -13.71 9.90
N PRO A 31 4.90 -14.83 9.73
CA PRO A 31 4.52 -15.88 8.80
C PRO A 31 3.07 -16.32 9.01
N ASN A 32 2.38 -16.63 7.91
CA ASN A 32 0.97 -17.07 7.88
C ASN A 32 -0.07 -16.02 8.33
N GLN A 33 0.33 -14.79 8.61
CA GLN A 33 -0.62 -13.73 8.94
C GLN A 33 -1.07 -12.97 7.67
N LYS A 34 -2.40 -12.88 7.47
CA LYS A 34 -2.97 -12.13 6.35
C LYS A 34 -2.84 -10.62 6.54
N SER A 35 -2.57 -9.90 5.45
CA SER A 35 -2.62 -8.43 5.42
C SER A 35 -4.06 -7.95 5.48
N GLY A 36 -4.36 -7.09 6.46
CA GLY A 36 -5.68 -6.48 6.58
C GLY A 36 -5.98 -5.50 5.44
N LEU A 37 -4.94 -4.82 4.91
CA LEU A 37 -5.08 -3.91 3.77
C LEU A 37 -5.44 -4.67 2.50
N LYS A 38 -4.67 -5.70 2.13
CA LYS A 38 -4.96 -6.52 0.94
C LYS A 38 -6.34 -7.15 1.00
N GLU A 39 -6.73 -7.66 2.16
CA GLU A 39 -8.04 -8.27 2.34
C GLU A 39 -9.18 -7.24 2.27
N ALA A 40 -9.02 -6.07 2.88
CA ALA A 40 -10.02 -5.00 2.80
C ALA A 40 -10.22 -4.51 1.37
N VAL A 41 -9.15 -4.30 0.59
CA VAL A 41 -9.26 -3.92 -0.83
C VAL A 41 -10.08 -4.95 -1.59
N ARG A 42 -9.78 -6.24 -1.43
CA ARG A 42 -10.50 -7.32 -2.10
C ARG A 42 -11.98 -7.38 -1.70
N ILE A 43 -12.29 -7.29 -0.41
CA ILE A 43 -13.65 -7.42 0.10
C ILE A 43 -14.50 -6.20 -0.27
N LEU A 44 -13.92 -5.00 -0.22
CA LEU A 44 -14.65 -3.75 -0.38
C LEU A 44 -14.69 -3.23 -1.82
N TYR A 45 -14.03 -3.90 -2.77
CA TYR A 45 -13.87 -3.46 -4.17
C TYR A 45 -15.16 -2.99 -4.84
N ASN A 46 -16.29 -3.68 -4.61
CA ASN A 46 -17.59 -3.35 -5.20
C ASN A 46 -18.56 -2.66 -4.22
N THR A 47 -18.07 -2.15 -3.09
CA THR A 47 -18.91 -1.47 -2.11
C THR A 47 -19.22 -0.06 -2.58
N LYS A 48 -20.51 0.28 -2.65
CA LYS A 48 -20.96 1.64 -2.98
C LYS A 48 -20.33 2.65 -2.00
N ASP A 49 -19.95 3.81 -2.52
CA ASP A 49 -19.36 4.94 -1.78
C ASP A 49 -17.93 4.71 -1.24
N ILE A 50 -17.26 3.62 -1.65
CA ILE A 50 -15.82 3.39 -1.39
C ILE A 50 -15.04 3.52 -2.69
N GLY A 51 -14.02 4.39 -2.69
CA GLY A 51 -13.10 4.57 -3.81
C GLY A 51 -11.73 3.95 -3.53
N PHE A 52 -11.07 3.47 -4.59
CA PHE A 52 -9.70 2.98 -4.54
C PHE A 52 -8.80 3.86 -5.41
N VAL A 53 -7.67 4.27 -4.87
CA VAL A 53 -6.65 5.06 -5.57
C VAL A 53 -5.33 4.30 -5.48
N GLU A 54 -4.87 3.79 -6.61
CA GLU A 54 -3.56 3.16 -6.73
C GLU A 54 -2.57 4.18 -7.29
N LEU A 55 -1.51 4.45 -6.50
CA LEU A 55 -0.39 5.28 -6.92
C LEU A 55 0.73 4.40 -7.46
N ASN A 56 1.41 4.87 -8.50
CA ASN A 56 2.55 4.20 -9.10
C ASN A 56 3.81 5.07 -8.98
N GLU A 57 4.93 4.57 -9.51
CA GLU A 57 6.24 5.25 -9.41
C GLU A 57 6.24 6.67 -9.99
N ARG A 58 5.38 6.96 -10.99
CA ARG A 58 5.26 8.28 -11.62
C ARG A 58 4.64 9.32 -10.69
N ASP A 59 3.85 8.87 -9.72
CA ASP A 59 3.20 9.73 -8.73
C ASP A 59 4.16 10.13 -7.59
N VAL A 60 5.37 9.54 -7.55
CA VAL A 60 6.32 9.77 -6.48
C VAL A 60 7.32 10.86 -6.85
N VAL A 61 7.16 12.04 -6.24
CA VAL A 61 8.12 13.12 -6.34
C VAL A 61 9.32 12.85 -5.41
N ARG A 62 10.40 12.33 -5.99
CA ARG A 62 11.69 12.14 -5.29
C ARG A 62 12.67 13.26 -5.62
N HIS A 63 13.45 13.67 -4.63
CA HIS A 63 14.61 14.55 -4.81
C HIS A 63 15.61 13.92 -5.80
N ARG A 64 16.30 14.76 -6.61
CA ARG A 64 17.23 14.29 -7.66
C ARG A 64 18.23 13.25 -7.14
N LEU A 65 18.89 13.57 -6.03
CA LEU A 65 19.88 12.68 -5.41
C LEU A 65 19.30 11.31 -5.03
N VAL A 66 18.05 11.25 -4.57
CA VAL A 66 17.42 9.97 -4.19
C VAL A 66 17.18 9.12 -5.43
N ARG A 67 16.81 9.72 -6.56
CA ARG A 67 16.68 9.02 -7.84
C ARG A 67 18.04 8.47 -8.29
N ASP A 68 19.07 9.30 -8.24
CA ASP A 68 20.44 8.92 -8.62
C ASP A 68 20.93 7.70 -7.78
N ILE A 69 20.62 7.69 -6.48
CA ILE A 69 20.93 6.57 -5.57
C ILE A 69 20.17 5.30 -5.98
N ILE A 70 18.85 5.39 -6.20
CA ILE A 70 18.01 4.24 -6.60
C ILE A 70 18.51 3.66 -7.94
N ASP A 71 18.84 4.52 -8.91
CA ASP A 71 19.34 4.11 -10.21
C ASP A 71 20.73 3.45 -10.13
N ALA A 72 21.59 3.89 -9.21
CA ALA A 72 22.87 3.25 -8.94
C ALA A 72 22.69 1.83 -8.40
N TYR A 73 21.84 1.64 -7.39
CA TYR A 73 21.55 0.32 -6.83
C TYR A 73 20.88 -0.61 -7.85
N SER A 74 19.93 -0.09 -8.64
CA SER A 74 19.21 -0.87 -9.65
C SER A 74 20.15 -1.43 -10.72
N ARG A 75 21.15 -0.64 -11.16
CA ARG A 75 22.18 -1.08 -12.11
C ARG A 75 23.10 -2.15 -11.54
N ALA A 76 23.52 -2.01 -10.28
CA ALA A 76 24.36 -2.99 -9.62
C ALA A 76 23.68 -4.37 -9.54
N TYR A 77 22.46 -4.43 -9.02
CA TYR A 77 21.72 -5.70 -8.85
C TYR A 77 21.24 -6.33 -10.17
N THR A 78 21.10 -5.55 -11.24
CA THR A 78 20.74 -6.09 -12.58
C THR A 78 21.93 -6.78 -13.24
N ASN A 79 23.15 -6.28 -13.01
CA ASN A 79 24.38 -6.85 -13.59
C ASN A 79 24.80 -8.15 -12.90
N GLU A 80 24.42 -8.38 -11.64
CA GLU A 80 24.68 -9.64 -10.91
C GLU A 80 23.77 -10.80 -11.36
N ARG A 81 22.71 -10.54 -12.13
CA ARG A 81 21.77 -11.55 -12.63
C ARG A 81 22.06 -12.01 -14.07
N LYS A 82 23.16 -11.56 -14.67
CA LYS A 82 23.67 -12.03 -15.97
C LYS A 82 24.97 -12.80 -15.78
#